data_AF-A0A6G1X0Q7-F1
#
_entry.id   AF-A0A6G1X0Q7-F1
#
_cell.length_a   1.000
_cell.length_b   1.000
_cell.length_c   1.000
_cell.angle_alpha   90.00
_cell.angle_beta   90.00
_cell.angle_gamma   90.00
#
_symmetry.space_group_name_H-M   'P 1'
#
loop_
_entity.id
_entity.type
_entity.pdbx_description
1 polymer ?
#
loop_
_entity_poly.entity_id
_entity_poly.type
_entity_poly.pdbx_seq_one_letter_code
_entity_poly.pdbx_strand_id
1 'polypeptide(L)'
;MTYPKEVILETLRLYVKGLPLNKIIDFMYQHRGYKIYGSRILDWARKYSKLVKKLEKQVKPKVKRSRFMRFSGGRSTNRQGDTAS
;
A
#
# COMPACT_ATOMS: atom_id res chain seq x y z
N MET A 1 -27.22 -7.42 10.58
CA MET A 1 -26.38 -8.45 11.25
C MET A 1 -24.97 -7.92 11.41
N THR A 2 -24.44 -8.04 12.63
CA THR A 2 -23.07 -7.66 12.97
C THR A 2 -22.26 -8.93 13.13
N TYR A 3 -21.16 -9.06 12.39
CA TYR A 3 -20.27 -10.22 12.50
C TYR A 3 -19.19 -9.96 13.56
N PRO A 4 -18.82 -10.96 14.37
CA PRO A 4 -17.67 -10.86 15.26
C PRO A 4 -16.39 -10.54 14.50
N LYS A 5 -15.44 -9.88 15.16
CA LYS A 5 -14.17 -9.47 14.52
C LYS A 5 -13.35 -10.69 14.09
N GLU A 6 -13.44 -11.77 14.85
CA GLU A 6 -12.75 -13.05 14.64
C GLU A 6 -13.20 -13.68 13.32
N VAL A 7 -14.52 -13.67 13.07
CA VAL A 7 -15.13 -14.19 11.84
C VAL A 7 -14.66 -13.40 10.63
N ILE A 8 -14.67 -12.06 10.73
CA ILE A 8 -14.21 -11.17 9.66
C ILE A 8 -12.73 -11.41 9.35
N LEU A 9 -11.90 -11.50 10.39
CA LEU A 9 -10.46 -11.69 10.27
C LEU A 9 -10.11 -13.04 9.61
N GLU A 10 -10.76 -14.12 10.05
CA GLU A 10 -10.54 -15.45 9.51
C GLU A 10 -10.98 -15.53 8.04
N THR A 11 -12.14 -14.98 7.72
CA THR A 11 -12.64 -14.88 6.34
C THR A 11 -11.65 -14.13 5.43
N LEU A 12 -11.14 -12.98 5.89
CA LEU A 12 -10.17 -12.19 5.13
C LEU A 12 -8.82 -12.90 5.00
N ARG A 13 -8.39 -13.64 6.02
CA ARG A 13 -7.17 -14.43 5.97
C ARG A 13 -7.27 -15.52 4.89
N LEU A 14 -8.41 -16.20 4.80
CA LEU A 14 -8.67 -17.19 3.76
C LEU A 14 -8.74 -16.53 2.37
N TYR A 15 -9.35 -15.35 2.27
CA TYR A 15 -9.40 -14.58 1.03
C TYR A 15 -8.00 -14.17 0.54
N VAL A 16 -7.13 -13.67 1.43
CA VAL A 16 -5.74 -13.29 1.09
C VAL A 16 -4.88 -14.50 0.73
N LYS A 17 -5.16 -15.68 1.31
CA LYS A 17 -4.54 -16.95 0.89
C LYS A 17 -4.96 -17.39 -0.53
N GLY A 18 -5.88 -16.68 -1.18
CA GLY A 18 -6.33 -16.98 -2.53
C GLY A 18 -7.38 -18.08 -2.61
N LEU A 19 -8.05 -18.43 -1.51
CA LEU A 19 -9.15 -19.39 -1.58
C LEU A 19 -10.34 -18.79 -2.37
N PRO A 20 -11.00 -19.60 -3.21
CA PRO A 20 -12.20 -19.15 -3.92
C PRO A 20 -13.33 -18.86 -2.92
N LEU A 21 -14.13 -17.83 -3.22
CA LEU A 21 -15.18 -17.33 -2.31
C LEU A 21 -16.13 -18.43 -1.83
N ASN A 22 -16.55 -19.34 -2.71
CA ASN A 22 -17.45 -20.44 -2.33
C ASN A 22 -16.84 -21.33 -1.25
N LYS A 23 -15.56 -21.71 -1.38
CA LYS A 23 -14.87 -22.51 -0.35
C LYS A 23 -14.77 -21.77 0.98
N ILE A 24 -14.59 -20.45 0.95
CA ILE A 24 -14.57 -19.64 2.17
C ILE A 24 -15.95 -19.63 2.83
N ILE A 25 -17.01 -19.45 2.06
CA ILE A 25 -18.39 -19.46 2.56
C ILE A 25 -18.71 -20.81 3.19
N ASP A 26 -18.40 -21.91 2.49
CA ASP A 26 -18.63 -23.27 2.97
C ASP A 26 -17.85 -23.53 4.26
N PHE A 27 -16.56 -23.14 4.29
CA PHE A 27 -15.72 -23.27 5.49
C PHE A 27 -16.29 -22.48 6.67
N MET A 28 -16.70 -21.23 6.47
CA MET A 28 -17.24 -20.39 7.55
C MET A 28 -18.59 -20.90 8.06
N TYR A 29 -19.40 -21.48 7.18
CA TYR A 29 -20.64 -22.14 7.57
C TYR A 29 -20.38 -23.42 8.38
N GLN A 30 -19.48 -24.29 7.90
CA GLN A 30 -19.19 -25.58 8.52
C GLN A 30 -18.42 -25.46 9.84
N HIS A 31 -17.39 -24.61 9.91
CA HIS A 31 -16.51 -24.52 11.07
C HIS A 31 -16.92 -23.46 12.09
N ARG A 32 -17.68 -22.44 11.68
CA ARG A 32 -18.08 -21.32 12.54
C ARG A 32 -19.59 -21.11 12.63
N GLY A 33 -20.39 -21.84 11.85
CA GLY A 33 -21.85 -21.69 11.84
C GLY A 33 -22.35 -20.38 11.20
N TYR A 34 -21.49 -19.61 10.52
CA TYR A 34 -21.87 -18.33 9.94
C TYR A 34 -22.14 -18.44 8.45
N LYS A 35 -23.35 -18.07 8.04
CA LYS A 35 -23.70 -17.92 6.62
C LYS A 35 -23.27 -16.55 6.11
N ILE A 36 -22.13 -16.50 5.45
CA ILE A 36 -21.54 -15.27 4.89
C ILE A 36 -21.84 -15.20 3.39
N TYR A 37 -22.16 -14.01 2.88
CA TYR A 37 -22.34 -13.77 1.45
C TYR A 37 -21.02 -13.33 0.81
N GLY A 38 -20.71 -13.82 -0.39
CA GLY A 38 -19.47 -13.45 -1.10
C GLY A 38 -19.30 -11.94 -1.29
N SER A 39 -20.39 -11.20 -1.52
CA SER A 39 -20.38 -9.74 -1.59
C SER A 39 -19.86 -9.08 -0.30
N ARG A 40 -20.22 -9.63 0.87
CA ARG A 40 -19.74 -9.13 2.18
C ARG A 40 -18.24 -9.36 2.36
N ILE A 41 -17.73 -10.48 1.85
CA ILE A 41 -16.28 -10.78 1.89
C ILE A 41 -15.52 -9.72 1.10
N LEU A 42 -16.01 -9.36 -0.10
CA LEU A 42 -15.41 -8.33 -0.94
C LEU A 42 -15.49 -6.93 -0.30
N ASP A 43 -16.61 -6.61 0.35
CA ASP A 43 -16.77 -5.35 1.09
C ASP A 43 -15.76 -5.23 2.24
N TRP A 44 -15.57 -6.31 2.99
CA TRP A 44 -14.54 -6.36 4.02
C TRP A 44 -13.15 -6.20 3.41
N ALA A 45 -12.82 -6.91 2.33
CA ALA A 45 -11.52 -6.80 1.69
C ALA A 45 -11.23 -5.35 1.25
N ARG A 46 -12.22 -4.67 0.67
CA ARG A 46 -12.14 -3.24 0.29
C ARG A 46 -11.99 -2.32 1.50
N LYS A 47 -12.69 -2.60 2.60
CA LYS A 47 -12.62 -1.78 3.82
C LYS A 47 -11.25 -1.89 4.47
N TYR A 48 -10.73 -3.11 4.61
CA TYR A 48 -9.43 -3.35 5.24
C TYR A 48 -8.25 -2.93 4.35
N SER A 49 -8.34 -3.04 3.02
CA SER A 49 -7.30 -2.50 2.14
C SER A 49 -7.14 -0.98 2.26
N LYS A 50 -8.26 -0.24 2.47
CA LYS A 50 -8.21 1.20 2.78
C LYS A 50 -7.52 1.49 4.11
N LEU A 51 -7.71 0.63 5.12
CA LEU A 51 -7.01 0.78 6.41
C LEU A 51 -5.51 0.56 6.26
N VAL A 52 -5.11 -0.50 5.55
CA VAL A 52 -3.69 -0.77 5.25
C VAL A 52 -3.06 0.39 4.48
N LYS A 53 -3.73 0.90 3.44
CA LYS A 53 -3.25 2.04 2.66
C LYS A 53 -3.11 3.33 3.50
N LYS A 54 -3.97 3.53 4.50
CA LYS A 54 -3.83 4.65 5.44
C LYS A 54 -2.63 4.46 6.36
N LEU A 55 -2.43 3.24 6.87
CA LEU A 55 -1.28 2.90 7.70
C LEU A 55 0.04 3.09 6.92
N GLU A 56 0.13 2.57 5.69
CA GLU A 56 1.31 2.74 4.83
C GLU A 56 1.66 4.21 4.59
N LYS A 57 0.64 5.07 4.42
CA LYS A 57 0.84 6.52 4.26
C LYS A 57 1.33 7.22 5.53
N GLN A 58 0.97 6.71 6.70
CA GLN A 58 1.45 7.22 7.98
C GLN A 58 2.86 6.70 8.31
N VAL A 59 3.15 5.45 7.95
CA VAL A 59 4.41 4.77 8.26
C VAL A 59 5.51 5.12 7.27
N LYS A 60 5.21 5.48 6.00
CA LYS A 60 6.23 6.03 5.10
C LYS A 60 6.66 7.41 5.62
N PRO A 61 7.85 7.57 6.23
CA PRO A 61 8.34 8.90 6.53
C PRO A 61 8.42 9.67 5.21
N LYS A 62 7.95 10.92 5.21
CA LYS A 62 8.26 11.85 4.14
C LYS A 62 9.77 12.04 4.16
N VAL A 63 10.52 11.20 3.44
CA VAL A 63 11.90 11.49 3.10
C VAL A 63 11.83 12.72 2.19
N LYS A 64 11.88 13.92 2.79
CA LYS A 64 12.23 15.13 2.07
C LYS A 64 13.58 14.79 1.44
N ARG A 65 13.61 14.60 0.12
CA ARG A 65 14.86 14.70 -0.62
C ARG A 65 15.44 16.06 -0.24
N SER A 66 16.42 16.05 0.64
CA SER A 66 17.24 17.21 0.92
C SER A 66 17.80 17.64 -0.43
N ARG A 67 17.42 18.83 -0.85
CA ARG A 67 17.93 19.48 -2.04
C ARG A 67 19.44 19.62 -1.84
N PHE A 68 20.23 18.73 -2.42
CA PHE A 68 21.66 18.93 -2.57
C PHE A 68 21.86 20.20 -3.39
N MET A 69 22.12 21.31 -2.69
CA MET A 69 22.59 22.55 -3.27
C MET A 69 23.97 22.25 -3.87
N ARG A 70 24.05 22.07 -5.19
CA ARG A 70 25.33 22.06 -5.89
C ARG A 70 25.85 23.49 -5.90
N PHE A 71 26.69 23.81 -4.92
CA PHE A 71 27.62 24.93 -5.00
C PHE A 71 28.92 24.43 -5.66
N SER A 72 29.16 24.87 -6.89
CA SER A 72 30.47 24.96 -7.53
C SER A 72 30.24 25.78 -8.80
N GLY A 73 30.42 27.08 -8.78
CA GLY A 73 31.73 27.70 -8.75
C GLY A 73 31.97 28.24 -10.16
N GLY A 74 31.69 29.52 -10.37
CA GLY A 74 31.90 30.21 -11.65
C GLY A 74 33.36 30.08 -12.07
N ARG A 75 33.58 29.73 -13.33
CA ARG A 75 34.91 29.79 -13.94
C ARG A 75 34.88 30.84 -15.04
N SER A 76 35.62 31.90 -14.75
CA SER A 76 35.88 33.10 -15.54
C SER A 76 36.16 32.80 -17.01
N THR A 77 35.51 33.56 -17.89
CA THR A 77 35.90 33.71 -19.29
C THR A 77 37.21 34.49 -19.33
N ASN A 78 38.26 33.94 -19.93
CA ASN A 78 39.35 34.75 -20.47
C ASN A 78 39.47 34.46 -21.96
N ARG A 79 39.00 35.43 -22.75
CA ARG A 79 39.43 35.68 -24.12
C ARG A 79 40.80 36.35 -24.05
N GLN A 80 41.80 35.72 -24.65
CA GLN A 80 42.99 36.36 -25.22
C GLN A 80 43.12 35.67 -26.58
N GLY A 81 42.94 36.35 -27.72
CA GLY A 81 43.39 37.70 -28.03
C GLY A 81 44.80 37.56 -28.60
N ASP A 82 44.87 37.71 -29.91
CA ASP A 82 46.00 37.54 -30.82
C ASP A 82 47.32 38.18 -30.35
N THR A 83 48.46 37.63 -30.77
CA THR A 83 49.56 38.41 -31.38
C THR A 83 50.61 37.49 -32.01
N ALA A 84 51.19 38.01 -33.09
CA ALA A 84 52.10 37.41 -34.04
C ALA A 84 53.48 37.03 -33.49
N SER A 85 54.14 36.09 -34.17
CA SER A 85 55.48 36.26 -34.76
C SER A 85 55.82 35.12 -35.71
#